data_AF-A0A969UBD1-F1
#
_entry.id   AF-A0A969UBD1-F1
#
_cell.length_a   1.000
_cell.length_b   1.000
_cell.length_c   1.000
_cell.angle_alpha   90.00
_cell.angle_beta   90.00
_cell.angle_gamma   90.00
#
_symmetry.space_group_name_H-M   'P 1'
#
loop_
_entity.id
_entity.type
_entity.pdbx_description
1 polymer ?
#
loop_
_entity_poly.entity_id
_entity_poly.type
_entity_poly.pdbx_seq_one_letter_code
_entity_poly.pdbx_strand_id
1 'polypeptide(L)'
;MKINLPDHVLATPLPFKATPAQSTYFYTAYGIHIGSDILLPELVVSPRPQVDAIVRFGGLASPLDPSSPHSFQMTPDGMYLFWQEIGTFLIRNGQEIIIDPLPEADESRLRLFILGAAMGVLLHQRGHFILHASAVAVDGVAVVFTGDKGWGKSTIAAALCQRGHRLLADDVVALAATESEQQVIPAFPQLKLWLDAVTFFGNHPNDFPPLVPHLDKRDCRLNEEFISTAVPLQHIFVLGRGEKVEIQRMPPQEVLLYLMRNSYITRFGEELLQGDRADHFLKLTQLSQQVAIWRLLRPNNLSQLTETTEAIEAHIAFSR
;
A
#
# COMPACT_ATOMS: atom_id res chain seq x y z
N MET A 1 14.98 5.88 2.60
CA MET A 1 15.56 4.52 2.70
C MET A 1 15.57 3.93 1.30
N LYS A 2 16.74 3.56 0.77
CA LYS A 2 17.01 3.26 -0.64
C LYS A 2 16.13 2.12 -1.17
N ILE A 3 15.42 2.38 -2.28
CA ILE A 3 14.94 1.32 -3.16
C ILE A 3 16.17 0.83 -3.92
N ASN A 4 16.92 -0.14 -3.37
CA ASN A 4 17.95 -0.83 -4.15
C ASN A 4 17.23 -1.82 -5.08
N LEU A 5 17.07 -1.43 -6.34
CA LEU A 5 16.87 -2.36 -7.45
C LEU A 5 18.26 -2.91 -7.83
N PRO A 6 18.42 -4.22 -8.08
CA PRO A 6 19.71 -4.81 -8.43
C PRO A 6 20.17 -4.35 -9.83
N ASP A 7 21.48 -4.10 -9.96
CA ASP A 7 22.15 -3.69 -11.19
C ASP A 7 22.31 -4.87 -12.19
N HIS A 8 22.00 -4.56 -13.46
CA HIS A 8 22.33 -5.26 -14.72
C HIS A 8 21.62 -6.60 -15.04
N VAL A 9 20.88 -6.66 -16.17
CA VAL A 9 21.35 -6.98 -17.53
C VAL A 9 20.30 -6.47 -18.54
N LEU A 10 20.78 -5.83 -19.60
CA LEU A 10 20.01 -5.13 -20.65
C LEU A 10 19.11 -6.07 -21.47
N ALA A 11 17.80 -5.85 -21.38
CA ALA A 11 16.88 -6.06 -22.48
C ALA A 11 16.13 -4.74 -22.69
N THR A 12 16.14 -4.23 -23.91
CA THR A 12 15.55 -2.93 -24.28
C THR A 12 14.04 -2.96 -24.00
N PRO A 13 13.50 -2.15 -23.06
CA PRO A 13 12.07 -2.00 -22.91
C PRO A 13 11.49 -1.38 -24.18
N LEU A 14 10.24 -1.71 -24.51
CA LEU A 14 9.54 -0.98 -25.57
C LEU A 14 9.28 0.45 -25.06
N PRO A 15 9.70 1.50 -25.81
CA PRO A 15 9.52 2.88 -25.38
C PRO A 15 8.05 3.25 -25.29
N PHE A 16 7.68 4.03 -24.28
CA PHE A 16 6.34 4.57 -24.13
C PHE A 16 6.04 5.51 -25.30
N LYS A 17 5.12 5.11 -26.19
CA LYS A 17 4.55 6.00 -27.21
C LYS A 17 3.26 6.60 -26.67
N ALA A 18 3.31 7.85 -26.21
CA ALA A 18 2.13 8.65 -25.96
C ALA A 18 1.23 8.62 -27.20
N THR A 19 0.11 7.91 -27.13
CA THR A 19 -0.83 7.79 -28.25
C THR A 19 -1.84 8.93 -28.15
N PRO A 20 -2.01 9.77 -29.19
CA PRO A 20 -2.89 10.93 -29.14
C PRO A 20 -4.36 10.52 -29.40
N ALA A 21 -4.98 9.92 -28.39
CA ALA A 21 -6.43 9.84 -28.18
C ALA A 21 -6.65 9.42 -26.71
N GLN A 22 -6.88 10.39 -25.82
CA GLN A 22 -7.04 10.14 -24.37
C GLN A 22 -8.33 9.35 -24.09
N SER A 23 -8.24 8.03 -24.11
CA SER A 23 -9.25 7.17 -23.51
C SER A 23 -9.16 7.34 -22.00
N THR A 24 -10.12 8.05 -21.40
CA THR A 24 -10.23 8.13 -19.94
C THR A 24 -10.83 6.82 -19.40
N TYR A 25 -10.10 6.13 -18.54
CA TYR A 25 -10.55 4.95 -17.82
C TYR A 25 -11.14 5.34 -16.46
N PHE A 26 -12.12 4.57 -15.97
CA PHE A 26 -12.80 4.85 -14.71
C PHE A 26 -12.70 3.68 -13.75
N TYR A 27 -12.32 3.98 -12.51
CA TYR A 27 -12.04 2.99 -11.48
C TYR A 27 -12.62 3.38 -10.13
N THR A 28 -12.64 2.44 -9.19
CA THR A 28 -12.88 2.69 -7.77
C THR A 28 -11.80 2.03 -6.92
N ALA A 29 -11.31 2.74 -5.93
CA ALA A 29 -10.40 2.25 -4.89
C ALA A 29 -10.50 3.17 -3.68
N TYR A 30 -10.26 2.68 -2.46
CA TYR A 30 -10.31 3.52 -1.24
C TYR A 30 -11.60 4.34 -1.09
N GLY A 31 -12.73 3.80 -1.56
CA GLY A 31 -14.03 4.49 -1.53
C GLY A 31 -14.13 5.73 -2.43
N ILE A 32 -13.16 5.97 -3.33
CA ILE A 32 -13.15 7.10 -4.27
C ILE A 32 -13.26 6.63 -5.72
N HIS A 33 -13.90 7.44 -6.56
CA HIS A 33 -13.97 7.26 -8.01
C HIS A 33 -12.77 7.95 -8.68
N ILE A 34 -12.04 7.19 -9.50
CA ILE A 34 -10.78 7.64 -10.12
C ILE A 34 -10.93 7.64 -11.64
N GLY A 35 -10.67 8.79 -12.28
CA GLY A 35 -10.46 8.89 -13.72
C GLY A 35 -8.97 8.77 -14.05
N SER A 36 -8.60 8.06 -15.11
CA SER A 36 -7.18 7.81 -15.44
C SER A 36 -6.90 7.89 -16.94
N ASP A 37 -5.82 8.58 -17.32
CA ASP A 37 -5.28 8.56 -18.70
C ASP A 37 -4.49 7.29 -19.01
N ILE A 38 -4.04 6.57 -17.97
CA ILE A 38 -3.31 5.29 -18.07
C ILE A 38 -4.21 4.14 -17.65
N LEU A 39 -4.08 2.99 -18.30
CA LEU A 39 -4.81 1.78 -17.92
C LEU A 39 -4.29 1.27 -16.57
N LEU A 40 -5.17 1.10 -15.59
CA LEU A 40 -4.86 0.56 -14.26
C LEU A 40 -5.64 -0.75 -14.06
N PRO A 41 -5.23 -1.86 -14.71
CA PRO A 41 -5.97 -3.11 -14.64
C PRO A 41 -6.07 -3.68 -13.22
N GLU A 42 -5.19 -3.28 -12.30
CA GLU A 42 -5.21 -3.64 -10.87
C GLU A 42 -6.49 -3.18 -10.17
N LEU A 43 -7.03 -2.03 -10.59
CA LEU A 43 -8.17 -1.41 -9.94
C LEU A 43 -9.50 -2.08 -10.35
N VAL A 44 -10.52 -1.85 -9.53
CA VAL A 44 -11.89 -2.27 -9.85
C VAL A 44 -12.49 -1.26 -10.82
N VAL A 45 -12.94 -1.73 -11.99
CA VAL A 45 -13.57 -0.88 -13.01
C VAL A 45 -14.85 -0.25 -12.46
N SER A 46 -15.03 1.05 -12.68
CA SER A 46 -16.25 1.77 -12.31
C SER A 46 -17.00 2.22 -13.57
N PRO A 47 -18.33 2.03 -13.64
CA PRO A 47 -19.12 2.53 -14.77
C PRO A 47 -19.46 4.02 -14.66
N ARG A 48 -19.02 4.71 -13.59
CA ARG A 48 -19.42 6.11 -13.31
C ARG A 48 -18.41 7.10 -13.90
N PRO A 49 -18.87 8.12 -14.65
CA PRO A 49 -17.99 9.16 -15.19
C PRO A 49 -17.67 10.28 -14.18
N GLN A 50 -18.40 10.38 -13.07
CA GLN A 50 -18.09 11.35 -12.01
C GLN A 50 -16.94 10.83 -11.17
N VAL A 51 -15.88 11.63 -11.06
CA VAL A 51 -14.62 11.27 -10.41
C VAL A 51 -14.32 12.18 -9.24
N ASP A 52 -13.78 11.61 -8.17
CA ASP A 52 -13.29 12.33 -6.99
C ASP A 52 -11.79 12.64 -7.11
N ALA A 53 -11.08 11.88 -7.95
CA ALA A 53 -9.68 12.08 -8.25
C ALA A 53 -9.34 11.74 -9.71
N ILE A 54 -8.31 12.39 -10.25
CA ILE A 54 -7.81 12.16 -11.61
C ILE A 54 -6.33 11.77 -11.61
N VAL A 55 -5.97 10.81 -12.46
CA VAL A 55 -4.60 10.42 -12.79
C VAL A 55 -4.39 10.78 -14.26
N ARG A 56 -3.49 11.72 -14.55
CA ARG A 56 -3.30 12.18 -15.94
C ARG A 56 -1.85 12.42 -16.28
N PHE A 57 -1.55 12.36 -17.57
CA PHE A 57 -0.26 12.82 -18.06
C PHE A 57 -0.21 14.35 -18.17
N GLY A 58 0.97 14.92 -17.99
CA GLY A 58 1.20 16.34 -18.21
C GLY A 58 2.63 16.73 -17.93
N GLY A 59 3.20 17.62 -18.76
CA GLY A 59 4.55 18.13 -18.55
C GLY A 59 4.63 18.93 -17.24
N LEU A 60 5.65 18.64 -16.44
CA LEU A 60 5.87 19.27 -15.13
C LEU A 60 7.21 20.00 -15.14
N ALA A 61 7.21 21.26 -14.71
CA ALA A 61 8.44 21.97 -14.38
C ALA A 61 8.92 21.49 -12.99
N SER A 62 9.53 20.31 -12.96
CA SER A 62 9.97 19.66 -11.72
C SER A 62 10.98 20.51 -10.95
N PRO A 63 10.76 20.83 -9.67
CA PRO A 63 11.76 21.48 -8.81
C PRO A 63 12.83 20.50 -8.31
N LEU A 64 12.65 19.21 -8.55
CA LEU A 64 13.45 18.14 -7.99
C LEU A 64 14.76 17.92 -8.73
N ASP A 65 15.82 17.59 -7.98
CA ASP A 65 17.12 17.23 -8.53
C ASP A 65 17.05 15.88 -9.27
N PRO A 66 17.34 15.86 -10.60
CA PRO A 66 17.29 14.64 -11.40
C PRO A 66 18.52 13.73 -11.19
N SER A 67 19.57 14.20 -10.52
CA SER A 67 20.78 13.40 -10.25
C SER A 67 20.60 12.41 -9.08
N SER A 68 19.59 12.64 -8.26
CA SER A 68 19.23 11.76 -7.15
C SER A 68 18.40 10.56 -7.64
N PRO A 69 18.66 9.32 -7.19
CA PRO A 69 17.88 8.15 -7.61
C PRO A 69 16.38 8.25 -7.31
N HIS A 70 16.05 8.99 -6.25
CA HIS A 70 14.70 9.40 -5.90
C HIS A 70 14.77 10.67 -5.07
N SER A 71 13.78 11.55 -5.22
CA SER A 71 13.67 12.80 -4.46
C SER A 71 12.20 13.17 -4.32
N PHE A 72 11.91 14.03 -3.35
CA PHE A 72 10.56 14.48 -3.07
C PHE A 72 10.61 15.90 -2.50
N GLN A 73 9.58 16.69 -2.74
CA GLN A 73 9.52 18.06 -2.23
C GLN A 73 8.07 18.53 -2.09
N MET A 74 7.74 19.10 -0.92
CA MET A 74 6.48 19.84 -0.75
C MET A 74 6.61 21.27 -1.27
N THR A 75 5.63 21.71 -2.08
CA THR A 75 5.55 23.06 -2.66
C THR A 75 4.12 23.62 -2.52
N PRO A 76 3.88 24.92 -2.79
CA PRO A 76 2.52 25.46 -2.84
C PRO A 76 1.61 24.77 -3.88
N ASP A 77 2.17 24.20 -4.94
CA ASP A 77 1.41 23.50 -5.98
C ASP A 77 1.00 22.07 -5.56
N GLY A 78 1.66 21.53 -4.55
CA GLY A 78 1.48 20.16 -4.06
C GLY A 78 2.80 19.44 -3.81
N MET A 79 2.69 18.12 -3.65
CA MET A 79 3.79 17.23 -3.38
C MET A 79 4.40 16.72 -4.68
N TYR A 80 5.68 17.03 -4.92
CA TYR A 80 6.45 16.46 -6.01
C TYR A 80 7.15 15.18 -5.54
N LEU A 81 7.10 14.13 -6.34
CA LEU A 81 7.86 12.89 -6.17
C LEU A 81 8.60 12.58 -7.47
N PHE A 82 9.86 12.15 -7.36
CA PHE A 82 10.68 11.77 -8.51
C PHE A 82 11.36 10.44 -8.26
N TRP A 83 11.41 9.62 -9.30
CA TRP A 83 12.26 8.43 -9.37
C TRP A 83 13.01 8.41 -10.69
N GLN A 84 14.31 8.13 -10.59
CA GLN A 84 15.14 7.86 -11.76
C GLN A 84 14.53 6.73 -12.59
N GLU A 85 14.68 6.81 -13.91
CA GLU A 85 14.09 5.87 -14.90
C GLU A 85 12.56 5.90 -15.00
N ILE A 86 11.84 6.63 -14.14
CA ILE A 86 10.37 6.71 -14.15
C ILE A 86 9.89 8.10 -14.53
N GLY A 87 10.34 9.13 -13.82
CA GLY A 87 9.90 10.50 -14.01
C GLY A 87 9.28 11.13 -12.78
N THR A 88 8.57 12.23 -13.00
CA THR A 88 8.07 13.12 -11.95
C THR A 88 6.56 12.95 -11.79
N PHE A 89 6.11 12.98 -10.54
CA PHE A 89 4.73 12.99 -10.14
C PHE A 89 4.45 14.27 -9.35
N LEU A 90 3.31 14.92 -9.61
CA LEU A 90 2.77 15.98 -8.78
C LEU A 90 1.42 15.54 -8.21
N ILE A 91 1.29 15.53 -6.88
CA ILE A 91 0.07 15.16 -6.17
C ILE A 91 -0.46 16.36 -5.41
N ARG A 92 -1.70 16.77 -5.68
CA ARG A 92 -2.27 17.97 -5.06
C ARG A 92 -3.75 17.85 -4.71
N ASN A 93 -4.11 18.58 -3.65
CA ASN A 93 -5.48 18.77 -3.16
C ASN A 93 -6.29 17.49 -2.87
N GLY A 94 -5.63 16.33 -2.76
CA GLY A 94 -6.29 15.04 -2.60
C GLY A 94 -7.16 14.64 -3.79
N GLN A 95 -6.94 15.23 -4.97
CA GLN A 95 -7.82 15.14 -6.14
C GLN A 95 -7.08 14.88 -7.45
N GLU A 96 -5.76 15.05 -7.51
CA GLU A 96 -5.05 14.95 -8.78
C GLU A 96 -3.65 14.37 -8.60
N ILE A 97 -3.30 13.44 -9.50
CA ILE A 97 -1.96 12.90 -9.72
C ILE A 97 -1.59 13.23 -11.18
N ILE A 98 -0.61 14.11 -11.36
CA ILE A 98 -0.06 14.46 -12.67
C ILE A 98 1.25 13.71 -12.85
N ILE A 99 1.43 13.08 -14.01
CA ILE A 99 2.59 12.25 -14.33
C ILE A 99 3.33 12.88 -15.51
N ASP A 100 4.60 13.16 -15.30
CA ASP A 100 5.56 13.52 -16.35
C ASP A 100 6.60 12.40 -16.47
N PRO A 101 6.30 11.35 -17.25
CA PRO A 101 7.16 10.17 -17.34
C PRO A 101 8.41 10.47 -18.18
N LEU A 102 9.51 9.81 -17.84
CA LEU A 102 10.68 9.77 -18.73
C LEU A 102 10.33 8.96 -20.01
N PRO A 103 10.94 9.26 -21.16
CA PRO A 103 10.61 8.60 -22.43
C PRO A 103 10.69 7.06 -22.41
N GLU A 104 11.62 6.52 -21.63
CA GLU A 104 11.88 5.08 -21.52
C GLU A 104 11.27 4.45 -20.25
N ALA A 105 10.34 5.15 -19.59
CA ALA A 105 9.72 4.66 -18.37
C ALA A 105 8.85 3.42 -18.63
N ASP A 106 9.08 2.37 -17.85
CA ASP A 106 8.28 1.16 -17.91
C ASP A 106 6.87 1.39 -17.32
N GLU A 107 5.84 1.01 -18.07
CA GLU A 107 4.45 1.23 -17.69
C GLU A 107 4.07 0.52 -16.39
N SER A 108 4.56 -0.71 -16.15
CA SER A 108 4.26 -1.43 -14.90
C SER A 108 4.88 -0.75 -13.68
N ARG A 109 6.08 -0.16 -13.83
CA ARG A 109 6.70 0.65 -12.79
C ARG A 109 5.93 1.95 -12.56
N LEU A 110 5.48 2.63 -13.63
CA LEU A 110 4.60 3.80 -13.50
C LEU A 110 3.35 3.44 -12.68
N ARG A 111 2.62 2.38 -13.05
CA ARG A 111 1.44 1.89 -12.31
C ARG A 111 1.76 1.57 -10.85
N LEU A 112 2.89 0.91 -10.59
CA LEU A 112 3.35 0.61 -9.23
C LEU A 112 3.54 1.88 -8.38
N PHE A 113 4.14 2.94 -8.93
CA PHE A 113 4.34 4.20 -8.21
C PHE A 113 3.06 5.04 -8.08
N ILE A 114 2.18 5.00 -9.08
CA ILE A 114 0.83 5.61 -9.03
C ILE A 114 0.04 5.00 -7.87
N LEU A 115 -0.11 3.67 -7.88
CA LEU A 115 -0.95 2.94 -6.92
C LEU A 115 -0.29 2.79 -5.54
N GLY A 116 1.01 3.01 -5.45
CA GLY A 116 1.77 3.01 -4.20
C GLY A 116 1.94 4.41 -3.64
N ALA A 117 3.09 5.03 -3.95
CA ALA A 117 3.55 6.26 -3.32
C ALA A 117 2.63 7.45 -3.61
N ALA A 118 2.24 7.67 -4.88
CA ALA A 118 1.41 8.81 -5.25
C ALA A 118 -0.01 8.69 -4.66
N MET A 119 -0.61 7.49 -4.71
CA MET A 119 -1.90 7.23 -4.04
C MET A 119 -1.82 7.43 -2.53
N GLY A 120 -0.73 6.97 -1.88
CA GLY A 120 -0.51 7.20 -0.45
C GLY A 120 -0.49 8.69 -0.07
N VAL A 121 0.16 9.53 -0.89
CA VAL A 121 0.16 10.99 -0.71
C VAL A 121 -1.23 11.57 -0.95
N LEU A 122 -1.94 11.14 -1.99
CA LEU A 122 -3.29 11.60 -2.30
C LEU A 122 -4.24 11.31 -1.15
N LEU A 123 -4.22 10.09 -0.60
CA LEU A 123 -5.06 9.70 0.52
C LEU A 123 -4.71 10.46 1.81
N HIS A 124 -3.43 10.76 2.02
CA HIS A 124 -3.01 11.60 3.14
C HIS A 124 -3.55 13.03 3.03
N GLN A 125 -3.50 13.64 1.84
CA GLN A 125 -4.11 14.97 1.58
C GLN A 125 -5.63 14.98 1.80
N ARG A 126 -6.29 13.81 1.73
CA ARG A 126 -7.72 13.62 2.08
C ARG A 126 -7.95 13.36 3.56
N GLY A 127 -6.90 13.43 4.39
CA GLY A 127 -6.98 13.29 5.84
C GLY A 127 -6.85 11.86 6.36
N HIS A 128 -6.69 10.85 5.51
CA HIS A 128 -6.54 9.47 5.95
C HIS A 128 -5.20 9.21 6.65
N PHE A 129 -5.20 8.31 7.63
CA PHE A 129 -3.97 7.82 8.25
C PHE A 129 -3.49 6.57 7.50
N ILE A 130 -2.27 6.60 6.98
CA ILE A 130 -1.77 5.56 6.07
C ILE A 130 -0.67 4.73 6.73
N LEU A 131 -0.79 3.40 6.61
CA LEU A 131 0.21 2.43 7.05
C LEU A 131 0.78 1.67 5.85
N HIS A 132 2.09 1.42 5.86
CA HIS A 132 2.69 0.44 4.95
C HIS A 132 2.47 -0.97 5.49
N ALA A 133 1.31 -1.51 5.19
CA ALA A 133 0.79 -2.72 5.81
C ALA A 133 0.04 -3.60 4.79
N SER A 134 -0.47 -4.72 5.27
CA SER A 134 -1.49 -5.52 4.59
C SER A 134 -2.68 -5.67 5.53
N ALA A 135 -3.90 -5.68 5.01
CA ALA A 135 -5.12 -5.72 5.78
C ALA A 135 -6.08 -6.80 5.27
N VAL A 136 -6.64 -7.58 6.18
CA VAL A 136 -7.58 -8.67 5.91
C VAL A 136 -8.78 -8.53 6.84
N ALA A 137 -9.98 -8.77 6.34
CA ALA A 137 -11.18 -8.93 7.15
C ALA A 137 -11.26 -10.38 7.64
N VAL A 138 -11.16 -10.56 8.95
CA VAL A 138 -11.24 -11.85 9.64
C VAL A 138 -12.50 -11.84 10.49
N ASP A 139 -13.41 -12.78 10.23
CA ASP A 139 -14.71 -12.90 10.92
C ASP A 139 -15.53 -11.60 10.99
N GLY A 140 -15.37 -10.67 10.03
CA GLY A 140 -16.09 -9.39 9.97
C GLY A 140 -15.38 -8.18 10.61
N VAL A 141 -14.13 -8.34 11.08
CA VAL A 141 -13.31 -7.21 11.60
C VAL A 141 -12.02 -7.09 10.80
N ALA A 142 -11.52 -5.86 10.64
CA ALA A 142 -10.27 -5.63 9.94
C ALA A 142 -9.08 -5.89 10.87
N VAL A 143 -8.10 -6.60 10.30
CA VAL A 143 -6.84 -6.95 10.93
C VAL A 143 -5.72 -6.48 10.03
N VAL A 144 -4.78 -5.72 10.60
CA VAL A 144 -3.68 -5.09 9.86
C VAL A 144 -2.33 -5.70 10.27
N PHE A 145 -1.51 -6.05 9.31
CA PHE A 145 -0.16 -6.58 9.49
C PHE A 145 0.87 -5.55 9.03
N THR A 146 1.69 -5.07 9.96
CA THR A 146 2.72 -4.04 9.70
C THR A 146 4.08 -4.51 10.20
N GLY A 147 5.16 -3.97 9.63
CA GLY A 147 6.51 -4.40 9.91
C GLY A 147 7.44 -4.09 8.75
N ASP A 148 8.73 -4.37 8.93
CA ASP A 148 9.75 -4.03 7.95
C ASP A 148 9.53 -4.76 6.60
N LYS A 149 10.21 -4.26 5.57
CA LYS A 149 10.20 -4.90 4.24
C LYS A 149 10.72 -6.33 4.38
N GLY A 150 10.03 -7.27 3.74
CA GLY A 150 10.40 -8.69 3.75
C GLY A 150 9.95 -9.47 4.98
N TRP A 151 9.22 -8.86 5.92
CA TRP A 151 8.70 -9.58 7.11
C TRP A 151 7.39 -10.34 6.83
N GLY A 152 7.00 -10.51 5.57
CA GLY A 152 5.88 -11.35 5.16
C GLY A 152 4.48 -10.80 5.44
N LYS A 153 4.28 -9.48 5.44
CA LYS A 153 2.95 -8.83 5.58
C LYS A 153 1.94 -9.36 4.56
N SER A 154 2.29 -9.21 3.28
CA SER A 154 1.47 -9.69 2.15
C SER A 154 1.33 -11.22 2.16
N THR A 155 2.35 -11.94 2.62
CA THR A 155 2.34 -13.40 2.75
C THR A 155 1.36 -13.89 3.82
N ILE A 156 1.30 -13.26 4.99
CA ILE A 156 0.29 -13.56 6.00
C ILE A 156 -1.10 -13.22 5.50
N ALA A 157 -1.25 -12.05 4.85
CA ALA A 157 -2.53 -11.66 4.28
C ALA A 157 -3.04 -12.69 3.26
N ALA A 158 -2.16 -13.15 2.36
CA ALA A 158 -2.46 -14.20 1.41
C ALA A 158 -2.85 -15.52 2.09
N ALA A 159 -2.13 -15.94 3.14
CA ALA A 159 -2.45 -17.17 3.87
C ALA A 159 -3.82 -17.11 4.54
N LEU A 160 -4.20 -15.96 5.12
CA LEU A 160 -5.53 -15.78 5.67
C LEU A 160 -6.60 -15.80 4.56
N CYS A 161 -6.33 -15.20 3.39
CA CYS A 161 -7.25 -15.29 2.26
C CYS A 161 -7.47 -16.73 1.79
N GLN A 162 -6.41 -17.56 1.75
CA GLN A 162 -6.55 -18.99 1.47
C GLN A 162 -7.39 -19.76 2.49
N ARG A 163 -7.46 -19.24 3.72
CA ARG A 163 -8.30 -19.81 4.79
C ARG A 163 -9.75 -19.31 4.76
N GLY A 164 -10.12 -18.55 3.72
CA GLY A 164 -11.49 -18.08 3.50
C GLY A 164 -11.76 -16.65 3.98
N HIS A 165 -10.76 -15.95 4.52
CA HIS A 165 -10.86 -14.54 4.87
C HIS A 165 -10.76 -13.65 3.62
N ARG A 166 -11.05 -12.36 3.77
CA ARG A 166 -11.12 -11.44 2.63
C ARG A 166 -10.07 -10.34 2.71
N LEU A 167 -9.36 -10.09 1.60
CA LEU A 167 -8.43 -8.98 1.48
C LEU A 167 -9.17 -7.64 1.55
N LEU A 168 -8.58 -6.69 2.28
CA LEU A 168 -8.98 -5.28 2.29
C LEU A 168 -7.97 -4.42 1.55
N ALA A 169 -6.67 -4.59 1.82
CA ALA A 169 -5.61 -3.81 1.19
C ALA A 169 -4.25 -4.49 1.33
N ASP A 170 -3.33 -4.19 0.41
CA ASP A 170 -1.92 -4.57 0.50
C ASP A 170 -1.05 -3.36 0.12
N ASP A 171 0.12 -3.24 0.76
CA ASP A 171 1.13 -2.18 0.57
C ASP A 171 0.75 -0.77 1.09
N VAL A 172 -0.46 -0.28 0.79
CA VAL A 172 -1.01 1.01 1.22
C VAL A 172 -2.35 0.77 1.91
N VAL A 173 -2.35 0.74 3.24
CA VAL A 173 -3.55 0.58 4.07
C VAL A 173 -4.00 1.94 4.57
N ALA A 174 -5.20 2.36 4.18
CA ALA A 174 -5.79 3.62 4.59
C ALA A 174 -6.77 3.42 5.75
N LEU A 175 -6.59 4.20 6.80
CA LEU A 175 -7.47 4.24 7.97
C LEU A 175 -8.32 5.50 7.94
N ALA A 176 -9.61 5.34 8.16
CA ALA A 176 -10.56 6.41 8.42
C ALA A 176 -10.95 6.41 9.89
N ALA A 177 -10.85 7.57 10.53
CA ALA A 177 -11.47 7.78 11.83
C ALA A 177 -12.94 8.15 11.64
N THR A 178 -13.81 7.47 12.36
CA THR A 178 -15.18 7.93 12.63
C THR A 178 -15.22 8.54 14.04
N GLU A 179 -16.37 9.04 14.49
CA GLU A 179 -16.50 9.58 15.85
C GLU A 179 -16.17 8.54 16.94
N SER A 180 -16.44 7.25 16.69
CA SER A 180 -16.33 6.18 17.70
C SER A 180 -15.30 5.09 17.38
N GLU A 181 -14.93 4.89 16.12
CA GLU A 181 -14.08 3.77 15.70
C GLU A 181 -13.13 4.11 14.54
N GLN A 182 -12.05 3.34 14.43
CA GLN A 182 -11.19 3.32 13.25
C GLN A 182 -11.72 2.27 12.27
N GLN A 183 -11.67 2.58 10.98
CA GLN A 183 -12.04 1.65 9.92
C GLN A 183 -10.90 1.54 8.91
N VAL A 184 -10.72 0.34 8.33
CA VAL A 184 -9.89 0.16 7.15
C VAL A 184 -10.74 0.41 5.92
N ILE A 185 -10.30 1.33 5.06
CA ILE A 185 -10.91 1.53 3.75
C ILE A 185 -10.28 0.55 2.75
N PRO A 186 -11.07 -0.25 2.02
CA PRO A 186 -10.51 -1.19 1.07
C PRO A 186 -9.80 -0.50 -0.09
N ALA A 187 -8.66 -1.05 -0.47
CA ALA A 187 -7.86 -0.58 -1.59
C ALA A 187 -8.43 -1.13 -2.91
N PHE A 188 -7.82 -2.20 -3.41
CA PHE A 188 -8.15 -2.88 -4.65
C PHE A 188 -7.65 -4.35 -4.55
N PRO A 189 -8.16 -5.27 -5.38
CA PRO A 189 -7.97 -6.72 -5.22
C PRO A 189 -6.58 -7.23 -5.63
N GLN A 190 -5.51 -6.62 -5.15
CA GLN A 190 -4.13 -7.00 -5.49
C GLN A 190 -3.34 -7.40 -4.24
N LEU A 191 -2.68 -8.56 -4.32
CA LEU A 191 -1.59 -8.96 -3.43
C LEU A 191 -0.27 -8.96 -4.20
N LYS A 192 0.77 -8.40 -3.60
CA LYS A 192 2.12 -8.42 -4.18
C LYS A 192 2.94 -9.50 -3.47
N LEU A 193 3.13 -10.65 -4.11
CA LEU A 193 3.79 -11.82 -3.51
C LEU A 193 5.13 -12.16 -4.16
N TRP A 194 6.12 -12.56 -3.37
CA TRP A 194 7.37 -13.13 -3.88
C TRP A 194 7.14 -14.55 -4.42
N LEU A 195 8.01 -15.01 -5.33
CA LEU A 195 7.89 -16.32 -5.96
C LEU A 195 7.84 -17.50 -4.98
N ASP A 196 8.58 -17.42 -3.87
CA ASP A 196 8.56 -18.43 -2.81
C ASP A 196 7.18 -18.54 -2.16
N ALA A 197 6.52 -17.41 -1.87
CA ALA A 197 5.17 -17.37 -1.33
C ALA A 197 4.14 -17.90 -2.35
N VAL A 198 4.25 -17.51 -3.63
CA VAL A 198 3.37 -18.03 -4.70
C VAL A 198 3.45 -19.56 -4.78
N THR A 199 4.68 -20.09 -4.76
CA THR A 199 4.94 -21.54 -4.84
C THR A 199 4.46 -22.27 -3.59
N PHE A 200 4.68 -21.70 -2.41
CA PHE A 200 4.20 -22.26 -1.13
C PHE A 200 2.67 -22.45 -1.12
N PHE A 201 1.96 -21.52 -1.75
CA PHE A 201 0.52 -21.57 -1.90
C PHE A 201 0.01 -22.55 -2.96
N GLY A 202 0.89 -23.38 -3.54
CA GLY A 202 0.54 -24.40 -4.51
C GLY A 202 0.29 -23.87 -5.93
N ASN A 203 0.51 -22.57 -6.16
CA ASN A 203 0.36 -21.96 -7.48
C ASN A 203 1.69 -22.00 -8.25
N HIS A 204 1.61 -22.04 -9.57
CA HIS A 204 2.78 -21.93 -10.41
C HIS A 204 3.19 -20.45 -10.58
N PRO A 205 4.48 -20.10 -10.53
CA PRO A 205 4.96 -18.73 -10.76
C PRO A 205 4.44 -18.00 -12.00
N ASN A 206 4.03 -18.75 -13.03
CA ASN A 206 3.53 -18.21 -14.30
C ASN A 206 2.00 -18.02 -14.33
N ASP A 207 1.29 -18.42 -13.27
CA ASP A 207 -0.16 -18.21 -13.14
C ASP A 207 -0.48 -16.72 -12.92
N PHE A 208 0.51 -15.97 -12.46
CA PHE A 208 0.42 -14.55 -12.16
C PHE A 208 1.44 -13.76 -12.99
N PRO A 209 1.07 -12.58 -13.51
CA PRO A 209 2.02 -11.72 -14.20
C PRO A 209 3.10 -11.19 -13.24
N PRO A 210 4.31 -10.89 -13.73
CA PRO A 210 5.32 -10.18 -12.95
C PRO A 210 4.79 -8.80 -12.54
N LEU A 211 5.08 -8.39 -11.30
CA LEU A 211 4.69 -7.08 -10.78
C LEU A 211 5.37 -5.95 -11.57
N VAL A 212 6.68 -6.11 -11.82
CA VAL A 212 7.48 -5.28 -12.73
C VAL A 212 8.53 -6.17 -13.40
N PRO A 213 9.09 -5.79 -14.57
CA PRO A 213 10.15 -6.55 -15.22
C PRO A 213 11.32 -6.88 -14.29
N HIS A 214 11.83 -8.10 -14.40
CA HIS A 214 13.00 -8.60 -13.69
C HIS A 214 12.90 -8.63 -12.16
N LEU A 215 11.70 -8.47 -11.60
CA LEU A 215 11.44 -8.66 -10.17
C LEU A 215 10.77 -10.02 -9.93
N ASP A 216 11.30 -10.79 -8.98
CA ASP A 216 10.72 -12.07 -8.52
C ASP A 216 9.48 -11.88 -7.64
N LYS A 217 8.66 -10.90 -8.00
CA LYS A 217 7.40 -10.56 -7.35
C LYS A 217 6.28 -10.62 -8.37
N ARG A 218 5.16 -11.20 -7.97
CA ARG A 218 3.97 -11.40 -8.78
C ARG A 218 2.83 -10.50 -8.33
N ASP A 219 2.03 -10.12 -9.31
CA ASP A 219 0.76 -9.43 -9.15
C ASP A 219 -0.34 -10.50 -9.04
N CYS A 220 -0.75 -10.79 -7.81
CA CYS A 220 -1.76 -11.80 -7.51
C CYS A 220 -3.11 -11.11 -7.29
N ARG A 221 -3.97 -11.15 -8.31
CA ARG A 221 -5.32 -10.56 -8.24
C ARG A 221 -6.29 -11.51 -7.53
N LEU A 222 -7.05 -10.98 -6.57
CA LEU A 222 -8.07 -11.72 -5.80
C LEU A 222 -9.48 -11.25 -6.18
N ASN A 223 -10.13 -11.91 -7.13
CA ASN A 223 -11.42 -11.45 -7.66
C ASN A 223 -12.60 -11.72 -6.71
N GLU A 224 -12.64 -12.85 -6.01
CA GLU A 224 -13.75 -13.23 -5.14
C GLU A 224 -13.47 -12.90 -3.67
N GLU A 225 -12.20 -12.85 -3.28
CA GLU A 225 -11.73 -12.68 -1.93
C GLU A 225 -11.49 -11.22 -1.52
N PHE A 226 -12.06 -10.25 -2.22
CA PHE A 226 -11.93 -8.82 -1.91
C PHE A 226 -13.24 -8.22 -1.37
N ILE A 227 -13.15 -7.44 -0.30
CA ILE A 227 -14.27 -6.66 0.23
C ILE A 227 -14.14 -5.21 -0.27
N SER A 228 -15.23 -4.63 -0.76
CA SER A 228 -15.27 -3.25 -1.25
C SER A 228 -15.86 -2.23 -0.28
N THR A 229 -16.31 -2.67 0.90
CA THR A 229 -16.86 -1.82 1.96
C THR A 229 -15.89 -1.63 3.13
N ALA A 230 -15.90 -0.47 3.77
CA ALA A 230 -15.10 -0.22 4.97
C ALA A 230 -15.41 -1.22 6.09
N VAL A 231 -14.37 -1.65 6.81
CA VAL A 231 -14.48 -2.64 7.89
C VAL A 231 -13.86 -2.07 9.17
N PRO A 232 -14.53 -2.18 10.34
CA PRO A 232 -14.00 -1.72 11.63
C PRO A 232 -12.66 -2.38 11.96
N LEU A 233 -11.67 -1.57 12.31
CA LEU A 233 -10.32 -1.99 12.68
C LEU A 233 -10.27 -2.34 14.16
N GLN A 234 -9.91 -3.60 14.47
CA GLN A 234 -9.76 -4.05 15.86
C GLN A 234 -8.32 -4.38 16.23
N HIS A 235 -7.54 -4.96 15.31
CA HIS A 235 -6.20 -5.45 15.61
C HIS A 235 -5.17 -4.94 14.60
N ILE A 236 -4.05 -4.43 15.12
CA ILE A 236 -2.81 -4.25 14.35
C ILE A 236 -1.75 -5.19 14.91
N PHE A 237 -1.23 -6.09 14.09
CA PHE A 237 -0.10 -6.95 14.39
C PHE A 237 1.18 -6.36 13.81
N VAL A 238 2.06 -5.91 14.70
CA VAL A 238 3.45 -5.57 14.39
C VAL A 238 4.24 -6.86 14.30
N LEU A 239 4.64 -7.22 13.09
CA LEU A 239 5.42 -8.42 12.85
C LEU A 239 6.78 -8.30 13.55
N GLY A 240 7.20 -9.42 14.12
CA GLY A 240 8.32 -9.64 15.03
C GLY A 240 9.12 -10.87 14.62
N ARG A 241 10.44 -10.89 14.82
CA ARG A 241 11.23 -12.14 14.74
C ARG A 241 11.25 -12.84 16.09
N GLY A 242 10.96 -14.13 16.11
CA GLY A 242 11.03 -14.98 17.29
C GLY A 242 11.30 -16.44 16.92
N GLU A 243 11.51 -17.29 17.92
CA GLU A 243 11.74 -18.73 17.72
C GLU A 243 10.45 -19.54 17.53
N LYS A 244 9.33 -19.00 18.02
CA LYS A 244 7.98 -19.57 17.93
C LYS A 244 6.96 -18.46 17.70
N VAL A 245 5.76 -18.86 17.31
CA VAL A 245 4.62 -17.95 17.15
C VAL A 245 4.15 -17.48 18.53
N GLU A 246 4.24 -16.18 18.78
CA GLU A 246 3.74 -15.55 20.01
C GLU A 246 3.10 -14.20 19.72
N ILE A 247 1.97 -13.94 20.38
CA ILE A 247 1.28 -12.65 20.35
C ILE A 247 1.47 -11.98 21.70
N GLN A 248 2.14 -10.83 21.71
CA GLN A 248 2.49 -10.09 22.91
C GLN A 248 1.87 -8.70 22.88
N ARG A 249 1.37 -8.23 24.02
CA ARG A 249 0.85 -6.86 24.12
C ARG A 249 2.01 -5.87 24.02
N MET A 250 1.84 -4.83 23.19
CA MET A 250 2.82 -3.75 23.13
C MET A 250 2.54 -2.70 24.21
N PRO A 251 3.56 -2.22 24.95
CA PRO A 251 3.41 -1.08 25.86
C PRO A 251 2.94 0.18 25.10
N PRO A 252 2.06 1.02 25.67
CA PRO A 252 1.53 2.20 24.96
C PRO A 252 2.59 3.15 24.40
N GLN A 253 3.71 3.31 25.11
CA GLN A 253 4.83 4.15 24.67
C GLN A 253 5.52 3.56 23.42
N GLU A 254 5.70 2.23 23.38
CA GLU A 254 6.25 1.55 22.22
C GLU A 254 5.30 1.60 21.03
N VAL A 255 3.98 1.50 21.28
CA VAL A 255 2.95 1.66 20.25
C VAL A 255 3.04 3.03 19.60
N LEU A 256 3.05 4.10 20.40
CA LEU A 256 3.11 5.46 19.87
C LEU A 256 4.39 5.70 19.07
N LEU A 257 5.55 5.30 19.61
CA LEU A 257 6.83 5.40 18.91
C LEU A 257 6.85 4.58 17.61
N TYR A 258 6.25 3.39 17.63
CA TYR A 258 6.14 2.55 16.44
C TYR A 258 5.28 3.22 15.37
N LEU A 259 4.09 3.69 15.71
CA LEU A 259 3.18 4.34 14.77
C LEU A 259 3.78 5.65 14.22
N MET A 260 4.47 6.44 15.04
CA MET A 260 5.19 7.64 14.60
C MET A 260 6.27 7.32 13.56
N ARG A 261 7.00 6.22 13.72
CA ARG A 261 8.08 5.81 12.79
C ARG A 261 7.58 5.10 11.54
N ASN A 262 6.39 4.50 11.61
CA ASN A 262 5.86 3.63 10.55
C ASN A 262 4.61 4.18 9.87
N SER A 263 4.21 5.42 10.18
CA SER A 263 3.24 6.14 9.36
C SER A 263 3.83 6.34 7.96
N TYR A 264 3.04 6.01 6.94
CA TYR A 264 3.54 5.91 5.56
C TYR A 264 4.21 7.22 5.09
N ILE A 265 3.69 8.36 5.53
CA ILE A 265 4.15 9.68 5.12
C ILE A 265 5.56 10.03 5.60
N THR A 266 6.04 9.42 6.68
CA THR A 266 7.42 9.65 7.16
C THR A 266 8.49 9.16 6.20
N ARG A 267 8.10 8.36 5.19
CA ARG A 267 8.95 7.98 4.05
C ARG A 267 9.34 9.17 3.17
N PHE A 268 8.54 10.23 3.19
CA PHE A 268 8.76 11.47 2.45
C PHE A 268 9.24 12.60 3.38
N GLY A 269 9.97 12.23 4.45
CA GLY A 269 10.58 13.18 5.38
C GLY A 269 9.57 13.95 6.24
N GLU A 270 10.05 15.02 6.87
CA GLU A 270 9.22 15.90 7.69
C GLU A 270 8.37 16.87 6.87
N GLU A 271 8.61 17.01 5.56
CA GLU A 271 7.99 18.02 4.70
C GLU A 271 6.48 17.86 4.59
N LEU A 272 5.99 16.63 4.43
CA LEU A 272 4.56 16.32 4.44
C LEU A 272 3.91 16.49 5.82
N LEU A 273 4.73 16.51 6.88
CA LEU A 273 4.27 16.79 8.24
C LEU A 273 4.30 18.29 8.55
N GLN A 274 4.97 19.13 7.76
CA GLN A 274 5.01 20.59 7.99
C GLN A 274 3.62 21.18 7.76
N GLY A 275 2.98 21.64 8.84
CA GLY A 275 1.60 22.15 8.85
C GLY A 275 0.57 21.19 9.47
N ASP A 276 0.83 19.87 9.47
CA ASP A 276 -0.12 18.82 9.91
C ASP A 276 0.38 18.02 11.13
N ARG A 277 1.47 18.46 11.80
CA ARG A 277 2.08 17.69 12.92
C ARG A 277 1.11 17.42 14.07
N ALA A 278 0.31 18.42 14.43
CA ALA A 278 -0.62 18.31 15.56
C ALA A 278 -1.74 17.31 15.24
N ASP A 279 -2.36 17.43 14.07
CA ASP A 279 -3.40 16.53 13.60
C ASP A 279 -2.87 15.11 13.36
N HIS A 280 -1.65 14.96 12.83
CA HIS A 280 -0.98 13.67 12.73
C HIS A 280 -0.78 13.03 14.11
N PHE A 281 -0.29 13.78 15.09
CA PHE A 281 -0.12 13.30 16.46
C PHE A 281 -1.45 12.96 17.14
N LEU A 282 -2.51 13.73 16.88
CA LEU A 282 -3.86 13.43 17.35
C LEU A 282 -4.36 12.10 16.77
N LYS A 283 -4.22 11.89 15.44
CA LYS A 283 -4.59 10.63 14.77
C LYS A 283 -3.83 9.43 15.34
N LEU A 284 -2.53 9.58 15.58
CA LEU A 284 -1.71 8.54 16.22
C LEU A 284 -2.23 8.17 17.61
N THR A 285 -2.57 9.20 18.41
CA THR A 285 -3.07 9.02 19.77
C THR A 285 -4.44 8.35 19.77
N GLN A 286 -5.37 8.81 18.94
CA GLN A 286 -6.70 8.20 18.75
C GLN A 286 -6.59 6.75 18.31
N LEU A 287 -5.75 6.45 17.31
CA LEU A 287 -5.50 5.08 16.86
C LEU A 287 -4.98 4.19 18.00
N SER A 288 -4.03 4.67 18.79
CA SER A 288 -3.46 3.91 19.92
C SER A 288 -4.46 3.63 21.05
N GLN A 289 -5.52 4.44 21.17
CA GLN A 289 -6.55 4.29 22.18
C GLN A 289 -7.69 3.38 21.71
N GLN A 290 -8.02 3.44 20.41
CA GLN A 290 -9.17 2.74 19.84
C GLN A 290 -8.85 1.35 19.30
N VAL A 291 -7.58 1.07 18.97
CA VAL A 291 -7.17 -0.17 18.32
C VAL A 291 -6.15 -0.93 19.16
N ALA A 292 -6.33 -2.25 19.28
CA ALA A 292 -5.41 -3.10 20.01
C ALA A 292 -4.19 -3.42 19.13
N ILE A 293 -3.01 -3.00 19.58
CA ILE A 293 -1.75 -3.17 18.85
C ILE A 293 -0.87 -4.20 19.54
N TRP A 294 -0.51 -5.24 18.78
CA TRP A 294 0.14 -6.44 19.27
C TRP A 294 1.45 -6.67 18.53
N ARG A 295 2.42 -7.26 19.21
CA ARG A 295 3.63 -7.78 18.60
C ARG A 295 3.40 -9.25 18.27
N LEU A 296 3.51 -9.62 16.98
CA LEU A 296 3.44 -11.01 16.51
C LEU A 296 4.87 -11.50 16.23
N LEU A 297 5.48 -12.15 17.22
CA LEU A 297 6.77 -12.80 17.07
C LEU A 297 6.59 -14.12 16.33
N ARG A 298 7.42 -14.38 15.32
CA ARG A 298 7.46 -15.69 14.65
C ARG A 298 8.82 -15.94 13.96
N PRO A 299 9.14 -17.19 13.66
CA PRO A 299 10.20 -17.52 12.72
C PRO A 299 9.96 -16.93 11.34
N ASN A 300 11.03 -16.48 10.69
CA ASN A 300 10.96 -15.91 9.35
C ASN A 300 11.06 -17.01 8.28
N ASN A 301 10.10 -17.95 8.30
CA ASN A 301 9.98 -19.02 7.30
C ASN A 301 8.50 -19.27 6.96
N LEU A 302 8.28 -19.93 5.81
CA LEU A 302 6.92 -20.25 5.34
C LEU A 302 6.34 -21.50 6.03
N SER A 303 7.17 -22.38 6.60
CA SER A 303 6.70 -23.64 7.20
C SER A 303 5.80 -23.44 8.43
N GLN A 304 5.95 -22.31 9.16
CA GLN A 304 5.08 -21.97 10.29
C GLN A 304 3.96 -20.99 9.94
N LEU A 305 3.70 -20.76 8.64
CA LEU A 305 2.66 -19.83 8.22
C LEU A 305 1.27 -20.27 8.67
N THR A 306 0.97 -21.56 8.60
CA THR A 306 -0.30 -22.14 9.09
C THR A 306 -0.49 -21.90 10.58
N GLU A 307 0.50 -22.24 11.41
CA GLU A 307 0.50 -21.99 12.85
C GLU A 307 0.33 -20.49 13.16
N THR A 308 0.99 -19.63 12.39
CA THR A 308 0.86 -18.18 12.52
C THR A 308 -0.57 -17.72 12.27
N THR A 309 -1.20 -18.18 11.18
CA THR A 309 -2.59 -17.80 10.86
C THR A 309 -3.60 -18.33 11.86
N GLU A 310 -3.42 -19.56 12.36
CA GLU A 310 -4.28 -20.16 13.39
C GLU A 310 -4.18 -19.40 14.72
N ALA A 311 -2.97 -18.99 15.12
CA ALA A 311 -2.78 -18.18 16.32
C ALA A 311 -3.45 -16.80 16.20
N ILE A 312 -3.42 -16.18 15.01
CA ILE A 312 -4.11 -14.92 14.74
C ILE A 312 -5.62 -15.09 14.86
N GLU A 313 -6.20 -16.09 14.18
CA GLU A 313 -7.64 -16.39 14.22
C GLU A 313 -8.11 -16.67 15.65
N ALA A 314 -7.40 -17.53 16.39
CA ALA A 314 -7.72 -17.85 17.78
C ALA A 314 -7.65 -16.61 18.69
N HIS A 315 -6.67 -15.73 18.49
CA HIS A 315 -6.54 -14.49 19.26
C HIS A 315 -7.69 -13.52 19.00
N ILE A 316 -8.11 -13.38 17.73
CA ILE A 316 -9.25 -12.52 17.35
C ILE A 316 -10.55 -13.08 17.94
N ALA A 317 -10.76 -14.40 17.85
CA ALA A 317 -11.95 -15.05 18.40
C ALA A 317 -12.05 -14.88 19.94
N PHE A 318 -10.92 -14.93 20.65
CA PHE A 318 -10.88 -14.74 22.12
C PHE A 318 -11.08 -13.27 22.54
N SER A 319 -10.82 -12.31 21.66
CA SER A 319 -10.88 -10.88 21.96
C SER A 319 -12.27 -10.25 21.74
N ARG A 320 -13.25 -11.04 21.28
CA ARG A 320 -14.66 -10.67 21.12
C ARG A 320 -15.48 -10.97 22.35
#